data_AF-A0A916RIY2-F1
#
_entry.id   AF-A0A916RIY2-F1
#
_cell.length_a   1.000
_cell.length_b   1.000
_cell.length_c   1.000
_cell.angle_alpha   90.00
_cell.angle_beta   90.00
_cell.angle_gamma   90.00
#
_symmetry.space_group_name_H-M   'P 1'
#
loop_
_entity.id
_entity.type
_entity.pdbx_description
1 polymer ?
#
loop_
_entity_poly.entity_id
_entity_poly.type
_entity_poly.pdbx_seq_one_letter_code
_entity_poly.pdbx_strand_id
1 'polypeptide(L)' 'MRASLRRDVARHPNDFIVFATEAGALEFFAQHRASVEVETDPRMIERGVLGYSQGKTVVVVPWLTTARF' A
#
# COMPACT_ATOMS: atom_id res chain seq x y z
N MET A 1 -11.97 9.07 -5.38
CA MET A 1 -11.35 7.74 -5.59
C MET A 1 -10.70 7.14 -4.33
N ARG A 2 -9.87 7.87 -3.56
CA ARG A 2 -9.22 7.38 -2.32
C ARG A 2 -10.15 6.82 -1.23
N ALA A 3 -11.41 7.26 -1.19
CA ALA A 3 -12.43 6.72 -0.27
C ALA A 3 -12.86 5.27 -0.61
N SER A 4 -12.62 4.80 -1.84
CA SER A 4 -12.87 3.38 -2.19
C SER A 4 -11.76 2.51 -1.62
N LEU A 5 -10.49 2.85 -1.89
CA LEU A 5 -9.35 2.08 -1.40
C LEU A 5 -9.34 1.95 0.11
N ARG A 6 -9.68 3.02 0.83
CA ARG A 6 -9.84 2.98 2.29
C ARG A 6 -10.88 1.97 2.75
N ARG A 7 -12.03 1.89 2.07
CA ARG A 7 -13.09 0.94 2.40
C ARG A 7 -12.67 -0.49 2.08
N ASP A 8 -11.94 -0.69 0.99
CA ASP A 8 -11.45 -2.01 0.59
C ASP A 8 -10.42 -2.52 1.60
N VAL A 9 -9.48 -1.67 2.03
CA VAL A 9 -8.53 -1.95 3.12
C VAL A 9 -9.26 -2.29 4.42
N ALA A 10 -10.29 -1.53 4.79
CA ALA A 10 -11.04 -1.78 6.02
C ALA A 10 -11.85 -3.09 5.99
N ARG A 11 -12.33 -3.51 4.81
CA ARG A 11 -13.08 -4.76 4.64
C ARG A 11 -12.18 -5.99 4.55
N HIS A 12 -10.98 -5.83 3.99
CA HIS A 12 -10.06 -6.93 3.71
C HIS A 12 -8.64 -6.61 4.23
N PRO A 13 -8.45 -6.33 5.53
CA PRO A 13 -7.18 -5.83 6.05
C PRO A 13 -5.99 -6.77 5.84
N ASN A 14 -6.24 -8.07 5.68
CA ASN A 14 -5.20 -9.07 5.47
C ASN A 14 -4.62 -9.08 4.04
N ASP A 15 -5.34 -8.49 3.08
CA ASP A 15 -4.97 -8.48 1.67
C ASP A 15 -4.05 -7.31 1.30
N PHE A 16 -3.82 -6.39 2.26
CA PHE A 16 -3.06 -5.16 2.04
C PHE A 16 -1.88 -5.02 3.00
N ILE A 17 -0.81 -4.42 2.50
CA ILE A 17 0.27 -3.84 3.31
C ILE A 17 0.11 -2.32 3.17
N VAL A 18 -0.26 -1.66 4.27
CA VAL A 18 -0.69 -0.26 4.25
C VAL A 18 0.39 0.63 4.84
N PHE A 19 0.74 1.67 4.10
CA PHE A 19 1.65 2.73 4.54
C PHE A 19 0.92 4.07 4.64
N ALA A 20 1.32 4.89 5.61
CA ALA A 20 0.83 6.27 5.71
C ALA A 20 1.48 7.20 4.68
N THR A 21 2.70 6.88 4.23
CA THR A 21 3.47 7.71 3.31
C THR A 21 4.09 6.86 2.20
N GLU A 22 4.31 7.48 1.04
CA GLU A 22 5.04 6.85 -0.06
C GLU A 22 6.48 6.53 0.34
N ALA A 23 7.13 7.41 1.11
CA ALA A 23 8.47 7.17 1.63
C ALA A 23 8.56 5.85 2.43
N GLY A 24 7.62 5.57 3.32
CA GLY A 24 7.60 4.31 4.08
C GLY A 24 7.40 3.08 3.20
N ALA A 25 6.57 3.18 2.17
CA ALA A 25 6.39 2.09 1.20
C ALA A 25 7.66 1.86 0.36
N LEU A 26 8.36 2.93 -0.03
CA LEU A 26 9.61 2.83 -0.78
C LEU A 26 10.76 2.24 0.06
N GLU A 27 10.84 2.58 1.35
CA GLU A 27 11.77 1.92 2.28
C GLU A 27 11.47 0.43 2.41
N PHE A 28 10.19 0.06 2.52
CA PHE A 28 9.78 -1.34 2.53
C PHE A 28 10.21 -2.07 1.24
N PHE A 29 10.04 -1.45 0.08
CA PHE A 29 10.50 -2.00 -1.20
C PHE A 29 12.01 -2.19 -1.26
N ALA A 30 12.78 -1.23 -0.74
CA ALA A 30 14.23 -1.33 -0.68
C ALA A 30 14.69 -2.52 0.20
N GLN A 31 14.01 -2.76 1.32
CA GLN A 31 14.31 -3.87 2.23
C GLN A 31 13.87 -5.24 1.69
N HIS A 32 12.79 -5.28 0.89
CA HIS A 32 12.17 -6.52 0.40
C HIS A 32 12.32 -6.71 -1.11
N ARG A 33 13.38 -6.14 -1.71
CA ARG A 33 13.56 -6.05 -3.16
C ARG A 33 13.46 -7.39 -3.91
N ALA A 34 13.78 -8.51 -3.26
CA ALA A 34 13.68 -9.85 -3.84
C ALA A 34 12.25 -10.42 -3.90
N SER A 35 11.28 -9.79 -3.24
CA SER A 35 9.94 -10.32 -3.03
C SER A 35 8.84 -9.26 -3.22
N VAL A 36 9.19 -8.16 -3.89
CA VAL A 36 8.32 -7.03 -4.18
C VAL A 36 8.29 -6.79 -5.68
N GLU A 37 7.09 -6.63 -6.21
CA GLU A 37 6.83 -6.19 -7.58
C GLU A 37 6.27 -4.77 -7.56
N VAL A 38 6.89 -3.85 -8.30
CA VAL A 38 6.48 -2.44 -8.34
C VAL A 38 5.37 -2.25 -9.37
N GLU A 39 4.31 -1.53 -8.97
CA GLU A 39 3.21 -1.18 -9.88
C GLU A 39 3.67 -0.18 -10.93
N THR A 40 3.25 -0.37 -12.17
CA THR A 40 3.61 0.48 -13.32
C THR A 40 2.41 1.15 -13.98
N ASP A 41 1.18 0.71 -13.70
CA ASP A 41 -0.02 1.40 -14.20
C ASP A 41 -0.21 2.73 -13.42
N PRO A 42 -0.08 3.89 -14.10
CA PRO A 42 -0.20 5.19 -13.44
C PRO A 42 -1.56 5.40 -12.76
N ARG A 43 -2.64 4.77 -13.26
CA ARG A 43 -3.98 4.86 -12.66
C ARG A 43 -4.04 4.12 -11.32
N MET A 44 -3.25 3.08 -11.14
CA MET A 44 -3.14 2.33 -9.89
C MET A 44 -2.28 3.11 -8.89
N ILE A 45 -1.18 3.70 -9.35
CA ILE A 45 -0.32 4.59 -8.56
C ILE A 45 -1.11 5.80 -8.05
N GLU A 46 -1.88 6.47 -8.90
CA GLU A 46 -2.74 7.59 -8.51
C GLU A 46 -3.80 7.21 -7.47
N ARG A 47 -4.26 5.94 -7.47
CA ARG A 47 -5.16 5.41 -6.46
C ARG A 47 -4.46 5.12 -5.14
N GLY A 48 -3.13 5.07 -5.13
CA GLY A 48 -2.30 4.77 -3.97
C GLY A 48 -1.81 3.33 -3.93
N VAL A 49 -1.89 2.56 -5.02
CA VAL A 49 -1.32 1.22 -5.13
C VAL A 49 0.10 1.34 -5.66
N LEU A 50 1.10 0.87 -4.92
CA LEU A 50 2.50 1.02 -5.29
C LEU A 50 3.15 -0.30 -5.74
N GLY A 51 2.52 -1.44 -5.45
CA GLY A 51 3.06 -2.73 -5.84
C GLY A 51 2.43 -3.88 -5.09
N TYR A 52 3.09 -5.03 -5.16
CA TYR A 52 2.64 -6.29 -4.60
C TYR A 52 3.79 -6.98 -3.87
N SER A 53 3.48 -7.65 -2.75
CA SER A 53 4.46 -8.44 -2.01
C SER A 53 3.79 -9.59 -1.29
N GLN A 54 4.33 -10.79 -1.44
CA GLN A 54 3.84 -12.00 -0.76
C GLN A 54 2.32 -12.23 -0.93
N GLY A 55 1.78 -11.94 -2.12
CA GLY A 55 0.35 -12.06 -2.40
C GLY A 55 -0.53 -10.94 -1.84
N LYS A 56 0.06 -9.89 -1.27
CA LYS A 56 -0.64 -8.71 -0.74
C LYS A 56 -0.38 -7.48 -1.61
N THR A 57 -1.35 -6.57 -1.62
CA THR A 57 -1.23 -5.29 -2.33
C THR A 57 -0.61 -4.24 -1.41
N VAL A 58 0.46 -3.59 -1.85
CA VAL A 58 1.12 -2.52 -1.12
C VAL A 58 0.49 -1.18 -1.48
N VAL A 59 -0.05 -0.48 -0.48
CA VAL A 59 -0.86 0.72 -0.68
C VAL A 59 -0.47 1.85 0.26
N VAL A 60 -0.66 3.10 -0.19
CA VAL A 60 -0.50 4.31 0.60
C VAL A 60 -1.85 4.95 0.90
N VAL A 61 -2.18 5.05 2.19
CA VAL A 61 -3.41 5.64 2.69
C VAL A 61 -3.05 6.68 3.76
N PRO A 62 -2.92 7.98 3.41
CA PRO A 62 -2.31 9.03 4.26
C PRO A 62 -2.98 9.40 5.60
N TRP A 63 -4.01 8.65 6.02
CA TRP A 63 -4.82 8.95 7.20
C TRP A 63 -5.09 7.73 8.08
N LEU A 64 -4.47 6.58 7.77
CA LEU A 64 -4.43 5.42 8.68
C LEU A 64 -3.34 5.59 9.74
N THR A 65 -3.11 6.83 10.19
CA THR A 65 -2.38 7.14 11.43
C THR A 65 -3.29 6.87 12.63
N THR A 66 -3.82 5.65 12.73
CA THR A 66 -4.59 5.22 13.90
C THR A 66 -4.27 3.76 14.25
N ALA A 67 -3.02 3.52 14.62
CA ALA A 67 -2.70 2.53 15.63
C ALA A 67 -1.50 3.06 16.41
N ARG A 68 -1.80 3.75 17.51
CA ARG A 68 -0.88 3.90 18.63
C ARG A 68 -0.36 2.52 19.01
N PHE A 69 0.96 2.34 19.02
CA PHE A 69 1.61 1.40 19.93
C PHE A 69 1.95 2.15 21.22
#